data_AF-A0A0Q9THK8-F1
#
_entry.id   AF-A0A0Q9THK8-F1
#
_cell.length_a   1.000
_cell.length_b   1.000
_cell.length_c   1.000
_cell.angle_alpha   90.00
_cell.angle_beta   90.00
_cell.angle_gamma   90.00
#
_symmetry.space_group_name_H-M   'P 1'
#
loop_
_entity.id
_entity.type
_entity.pdbx_description
1 polymer ?
#
loop_
_entity_poly.entity_id
_entity_poly.type
_entity_poly.pdbx_seq_one_letter_code
_entity_poly.pdbx_strand_id
1 'polypeptide(L)' 'MDITNANAGAALDTTPCPECGALAEVTERAVLEGTDGPVEHARVVCVARHWFLLPSASLTSTSTPSQVRTSLRS' A
#
# COMPACT_ATOMS: atom_id res chain seq x y z
N MET A 1 32.69 -0.55 -15.32
CA MET A 1 31.81 -1.66 -14.89
C MET A 1 30.93 -1.07 -13.81
N ASP A 2 29.83 -0.47 -14.25
CA ASP A 2 28.92 0.31 -13.41
C ASP A 2 28.03 -0.62 -12.59
N ILE A 3 28.17 -0.52 -11.27
CA ILE A 3 27.31 -1.21 -10.32
C ILE A 3 26.06 -0.35 -10.20
N THR A 4 25.04 -0.60 -11.03
CA THR A 4 23.74 0.08 -10.91
C THR A 4 23.10 -0.34 -9.57
N ASN A 5 23.32 0.47 -8.54
CA ASN A 5 22.74 0.34 -7.22
C ASN A 5 21.21 0.52 -7.32
N ALA A 6 20.51 -0.56 -7.63
CA ALA A 6 19.06 -0.66 -7.56
C ALA A 6 18.61 -0.78 -6.10
N ASN A 7 18.81 0.28 -5.32
CA ASN A 7 18.14 0.45 -4.04
C ASN A 7 17.14 1.62 -4.17
N ALA A 8 16.24 1.48 -5.13
CA ALA A 8 14.96 2.15 -5.05
C ALA A 8 14.26 1.51 -3.84
N GLY A 9 14.27 2.20 -2.69
CA GLY A 9 13.68 1.71 -1.47
C GLY A 9 12.29 1.15 -1.77
N ALA A 10 12.08 -0.13 -1.44
CA ALA A 10 10.80 -0.79 -1.64
C ALA A 10 9.72 0.04 -0.94
N ALA A 11 8.93 0.79 -1.72
CA ALA A 11 7.88 1.62 -1.20
C ALA A 11 6.85 0.69 -0.55
N LEU A 12 6.80 0.70 0.78
CA LEU A 12 5.86 -0.11 1.53
C LEU A 12 4.44 0.40 1.25
N ASP A 13 3.56 -0.47 0.79
CA ASP A 13 2.15 -0.14 0.60
C ASP A 13 1.49 -0.05 1.97
N THR A 14 1.04 1.16 2.32
CA THR A 14 0.49 1.47 3.64
C THR A 14 -0.86 2.17 3.53
N THR A 15 -1.71 1.88 4.50
CA THR A 15 -3.09 2.35 4.57
C THR A 15 -3.49 2.51 6.04
N PRO A 16 -4.46 3.37 6.40
CA PRO A 16 -4.97 3.43 7.76
C PRO A 16 -5.78 2.18 8.11
N CYS A 17 -5.61 1.69 9.34
CA CYS A 17 -6.43 0.61 9.90
C CYS A 17 -7.90 1.05 9.97
N PRO A 18 -8.86 0.28 9.42
CA PRO A 18 -10.27 0.64 9.46
C PRO A 18 -10.86 0.73 10.88
N GLU A 19 -10.31 -0.02 11.83
CA GLU A 19 -10.81 -0.07 13.22
C GLU A 19 -10.23 1.05 14.09
N CYS A 20 -8.91 1.23 14.06
CA CYS A 20 -8.21 2.10 15.01
C CYS A 20 -7.47 3.28 14.37
N GLY A 21 -7.48 3.39 13.03
CA GLY A 21 -6.79 4.46 12.30
C GLY A 21 -5.25 4.38 12.30
N ALA A 22 -4.65 3.42 13.01
CA ALA A 22 -3.20 3.25 13.05
C ALA A 22 -2.62 2.84 11.69
N LEU A 23 -1.31 3.07 11.48
CA LEU A 23 -0.63 2.66 10.24
C LEU A 23 -0.75 1.14 10.05
N ALA A 24 -1.21 0.73 8.87
CA ALA A 24 -1.32 -0.65 8.46
C ALA A 24 -0.55 -0.91 7.17
N GLU A 25 0.10 -2.07 7.11
CA GLU A 25 0.81 -2.56 5.95
C GLU A 25 -0.11 -3.46 5.12
N VAL A 26 -0.09 -3.28 3.81
CA VAL A 26 -0.71 -4.21 2.87
C VAL A 26 0.27 -5.36 2.62
N THR A 27 0.01 -6.49 3.27
CA THR A 27 0.89 -7.67 3.28
C THR A 27 0.70 -8.58 2.06
N GLU A 28 -0.48 -8.57 1.46
CA GLU A 28 -0.84 -9.47 0.36
C GLU A 28 -1.96 -8.85 -0.48
N ARG A 29 -1.95 -9.11 -1.79
CA ARG A 29 -3.04 -8.78 -2.73
C ARG A 29 -3.34 -10.01 -3.57
N ALA A 30 -4.61 -10.39 -3.63
CA ALA A 30 -5.07 -11.56 -4.37
C ALA A 30 -6.44 -11.30 -4.98
N VAL A 31 -6.65 -11.78 -6.21
CA VAL A 31 -7.98 -11.82 -6.82
C VAL A 31 -8.70 -13.05 -6.28
N LEU A 32 -9.86 -12.82 -5.67
CA LEU A 32 -10.75 -13.86 -5.19
C LEU A 32 -11.97 -13.94 -6.10
N GLU A 33 -12.32 -15.15 -6.50
CA GLU A 33 -13.55 -15.41 -7.24
C GLU A 33 -14.76 -15.22 -6.32
N GLY A 34 -15.66 -14.30 -6.67
CA GLY A 34 -16.88 -14.01 -5.93
C GLY A 34 -18.15 -14.37 -6.71
N THR A 35 -19.30 -14.15 -6.09
CA THR A 35 -20.62 -14.37 -6.72
C THR A 35 -20.90 -13.39 -7.85
N ASP A 36 -20.38 -12.17 -7.76
CA ASP A 36 -20.52 -11.11 -8.76
C ASP A 36 -19.28 -11.00 -9.67
N GLY A 37 -18.45 -12.05 -9.69
CA GLY A 37 -17.21 -12.12 -10.44
C GLY A 37 -15.95 -11.93 -9.58
N PRO A 38 -14.77 -11.89 -10.23
CA PRO A 38 -13.49 -11.75 -9.55
C PRO A 38 -13.33 -10.38 -8.91
N VAL A 39 -12.89 -10.36 -7.64
CA VAL A 39 -12.64 -9.13 -6.88
C VAL A 39 -11.24 -9.16 -6.28
N GLU A 40 -10.47 -8.11 -6.53
CA GLU A 40 -9.17 -7.93 -5.89
C GLU A 40 -9.34 -7.60 -4.41
N HIS A 41 -8.74 -8.42 -3.56
CA HIS A 41 -8.70 -8.24 -2.12
C HIS A 41 -7.27 -7.97 -1.66
N ALA A 42 -7.13 -7.19 -0.61
CA ALA A 42 -5.86 -7.01 0.06
C ALA A 42 -5.95 -7.39 1.53
N ARG A 43 -4.86 -8.01 2.00
CA ARG A 43 -4.62 -8.37 3.38
C ARG A 43 -3.87 -7.23 4.06
N VAL A 44 -4.46 -6.65 5.10
CA VAL A 44 -3.85 -5.56 5.86
C VAL A 44 -3.61 -5.94 7.31
N VAL A 45 -2.45 -5.55 7.85
CA VAL A 45 -2.09 -5.73 9.27
C VAL A 45 -1.61 -4.40 9.82
N CYS A 46 -2.23 -3.93 10.89
CA CYS A 46 -1.79 -2.70 11.56
C CYS A 46 -0.76 -2.95 12.66
N VAL A 47 -0.08 -1.88 13.11
CA VAL A 47 0.88 -1.95 14.24
C VAL A 47 0.24 -2.42 15.55
N ALA A 48 -1.08 -2.25 15.71
CA ALA A 48 -1.86 -2.80 16.82
C ALA A 48 -2.31 -4.26 16.59
N ARG A 49 -1.85 -4.89 15.51
CA ARG A 49 -2.11 -6.27 15.10
C ARG A 49 -3.56 -6.61 14.76
N HIS A 50 -4.40 -5.62 14.46
CA HIS A 50 -5.67 -5.90 13.80
C HIS A 50 -5.40 -6.37 12.37
N TRP A 51 -6.14 -7.39 11.94
CA TRP A 51 -6.01 -8.01 10.64
C TRP A 51 -7.32 -7.96 9.89
N PHE A 52 -7.26 -7.52 8.63
CA PHE A 52 -8.43 -7.46 7.76
C PHE A 52 -8.10 -7.99 6.36
N LEU A 53 -9.13 -8.56 5.72
CA LEU A 53 -9.15 -8.90 4.30
C LEU A 53 -10.31 -8.12 3.67
N LEU A 54 -9.99 -7.15 2.83
CA LEU A 54 -10.95 -6.17 2.31
C LEU A 54 -10.77 -6.07 0.79
N PRO A 55 -11.80 -5.69 0.02
CA PRO A 55 -11.62 -5.29 -1.37
C PRO A 55 -10.56 -4.20 -1.47
N SER A 56 -9.62 -4.32 -2.39
CA SER A 56 -8.55 -3.34 -2.57
C SER A 56 -9.09 -1.93 -2.86
N ALA A 57 -10.24 -1.86 -3.54
CA ALA A 57 -10.96 -0.62 -3.84
C ALA A 57 -11.45 0.12 -2.58
N SER A 58 -11.57 -0.56 -1.44
CA SER A 58 -11.94 0.06 -0.16
C SER A 58 -10.74 0.61 0.61
N LEU A 59 -9.52 0.36 0.15
CA LEU A 59 -8.31 0.87 0.79
C LEU A 59 -8.07 2.32 0.40
N THR A 60 -7.89 3.18 1.42
CA THR A 60 -7.31 4.50 1.20
C THR A 60 -5.80 4.34 1.10
N SER A 61 -5.28 4.23 -0.12
CA SER A 61 -3.83 4.21 -0.33
C SER A 61 -3.25 5.59 -0.08
N THR A 62 -2.37 5.71 0.92
CA THR A 62 -1.49 6.87 1.04
C THR A 62 -0.22 6.57 0.26
N SER A 63 -0.36 6.46 -1.06
CA SER A 63 0.81 6.50 -1.93
C SER A 63 1.38 7.90 -1.77
N THR A 64 2.40 8.07 -0.93
CA THR A 64 3.12 9.35 -0.87
C THR A 64 3.63 9.57 -2.29
N PRO A 65 3.08 10.50 -3.09
CA PRO A 65 3.72 10.80 -4.35
C PRO A 65 5.09 11.34 -3.94
N SER A 66 6.16 10.72 -4.44
CA SER A 66 7.51 11.25 -4.34
C SER A 66 7.48 12.67 -4.92
N GLN A 67 7.27 13.66 -4.05
CA GLN A 67 7.25 15.07 -4.39
C GLN A 67 8.69 15.46 -4.72
N VAL A 68 9.07 15.25 -5.98
CA VAL A 68 10.22 15.92 -6.57
C VAL A 68 9.88 17.40 -6.59
N ARG A 69 10.18 18.09 -5.49
CA ARG A 69 10.16 19.54 -5.41
C ARG A 69 11.33 20.03 -6.26
N THR A 70 11.10 20.25 -7.54
CA THR A 70 11.99 21.04 -8.39
C THR A 70 11.95 22.49 -7.88
N SER A 71 12.80 22.78 -6.89
CA SER A 71 13.11 24.15 -6.51
C SER A 71 14.15 24.67 -7.50
N LEU A 72 13.71 25.07 -8.69
CA LEU A 72 14.56 25.85 -9.60
C LEU A 72 14.31 27.34 -9.33
N ARG A 73 15.29 27.96 -8.68
CA ARG A 73 15.45 29.40 -8.54
C ARG A 73 15.51 30.05 -9.92
N SER A 74 14.84 31.18 -10.09
CA SER A 74 15.32 32.37 -10.82
C SER A 74 14.47 33.56 -10.40
#